data_AF-A0A1L3GRG8-F1
#
_entry.id   AF-A0A1L3GRG8-F1
#
_cell.length_a   1.000
_cell.length_b   1.000
_cell.length_c   1.000
_cell.angle_alpha   90.00
_cell.angle_beta   90.00
_cell.angle_gamma   90.00
#
_symmetry.space_group_name_H-M   'P 1'
#
loop_
_entity.id
_entity.type
_entity.pdbx_description
1 polymer ?
#
loop_
_entity_poly.entity_id
_entity_poly.type
_entity_poly.pdbx_seq_one_letter_code
_entity_poly.pdbx_strand_id
1 'polypeptide(L)'
;MAERPYCGPDGSQIVDQIAEELIEDPQLRQRWIEFDQQFLEQCVMGGGQGLVFNREGVIALGTVDEDLLRLGIKIYNAASREAVRQRSTRYRVLNLLAMIHHMALRACQ
;
A
#
# COMPACT_ATOMS: atom_id res chain seq x y z
N MET A 1 12.92 -4.49 7.24
CA MET A 1 11.88 -3.46 6.97
C MET A 1 10.84 -3.54 8.07
N ALA A 2 10.20 -2.43 8.42
CA ALA A 2 9.14 -2.43 9.44
C ALA A 2 7.93 -3.23 8.93
N GLU A 3 7.30 -4.01 9.80
CA GLU A 3 6.11 -4.78 9.45
C GLU A 3 4.95 -3.83 9.10
N ARG A 4 4.25 -4.11 7.99
CA ARG A 4 2.98 -3.44 7.67
C ARG A 4 1.89 -4.05 8.55
N PRO A 5 1.34 -3.29 9.52
CA PRO A 5 0.49 -3.85 10.58
C PRO A 5 -0.78 -4.52 10.03
N TYR A 6 -1.24 -4.09 8.85
CA TYR A 6 -2.50 -4.57 8.27
C TYR A 6 -2.36 -5.93 7.57
N CYS A 7 -1.26 -6.18 6.86
CA CYS A 7 -1.07 -7.42 6.10
C CYS A 7 -0.21 -8.47 6.82
N GLY A 8 0.38 -8.14 7.97
CA GLY A 8 1.20 -9.06 8.77
C GLY A 8 2.58 -9.34 8.15
N PRO A 9 3.39 -10.24 8.73
CA PRO A 9 4.77 -10.48 8.29
C PRO A 9 4.85 -11.03 6.86
N ASP A 10 4.10 -12.09 6.54
CA ASP A 10 4.10 -12.71 5.21
C ASP A 10 3.58 -11.75 4.13
N GLY A 11 2.54 -10.97 4.44
CA GLY A 11 2.02 -9.96 3.53
C GLY A 11 3.02 -8.83 3.29
N SER A 12 3.76 -8.43 4.33
CA SER A 12 4.83 -7.44 4.23
C SER A 12 5.96 -7.94 3.34
N GLN A 13 6.36 -9.21 3.50
CA GLN A 13 7.38 -9.84 2.66
C GLN A 13 6.98 -9.89 1.18
N ILE A 14 5.73 -10.26 0.88
CA ILE A 14 5.23 -10.25 -0.50
C ILE A 14 5.28 -8.83 -1.08
N VAL A 15 4.87 -7.81 -0.31
CA VAL A 15 4.91 -6.42 -0.77
C VAL A 15 6.36 -5.97 -1.00
N ASP A 16 7.28 -6.29 -0.10
CA ASP A 16 8.69 -5.91 -0.20
C ASP A 16 9.35 -6.58 -1.41
N GLN A 17 9.11 -7.88 -1.61
CA GLN A 17 9.59 -8.62 -2.78
C GLN A 17 9.10 -7.97 -4.07
N ILE A 18 7.79 -7.70 -4.18
CA ILE A 18 7.20 -7.10 -5.38
C ILE A 18 7.70 -5.67 -5.59
N ALA A 19 7.92 -4.90 -4.52
CA ALA A 19 8.49 -3.56 -4.64
C ALA A 19 9.94 -3.59 -5.14
N GLU A 20 10.74 -4.58 -4.72
CA GLU A 20 12.09 -4.81 -5.22
C GLU A 20 12.09 -5.22 -6.70
N GLU A 21 11.16 -6.08 -7.12
CA GLU A 21 11.01 -6.50 -8.51
C GLU A 21 10.52 -5.37 -9.44
N LEU A 22 9.63 -4.50 -8.96
CA LEU A 22 9.01 -3.44 -9.78
C LEU A 22 9.75 -2.11 -9.75
N ILE A 23 10.56 -1.84 -8.71
CA ILE A 23 11.32 -0.61 -8.57
C ILE A 23 12.82 -0.94 -8.57
N GLU A 24 13.40 -0.90 -9.77
CA GLU A 24 14.83 -1.15 -9.98
C GLU A 24 15.71 -0.11 -9.28
N ASP A 25 15.29 1.17 -9.29
CA ASP A 25 16.02 2.27 -8.65
C ASP A 25 15.90 2.19 -7.10
N PRO A 26 17.00 1.95 -6.37
CA PRO A 26 16.97 1.87 -4.92
C PRO A 26 16.53 3.16 -4.23
N GLN A 27 16.83 4.33 -4.80
CA GLN A 27 16.44 5.62 -4.22
C GLN A 27 14.94 5.84 -4.33
N LEU A 28 14.36 5.56 -5.50
CA LEU A 28 12.91 5.59 -5.69
C LEU A 28 12.20 4.57 -4.79
N ARG A 29 12.78 3.37 -4.64
CA ARG A 29 12.22 2.33 -3.75
C ARG A 29 12.19 2.80 -2.30
N GLN A 30 13.27 3.41 -1.82
CA GLN A 30 13.33 3.97 -0.46
C GLN A 30 12.29 5.08 -0.26
N ARG A 31 12.18 6.02 -1.21
CA ARG A 31 11.15 7.07 -1.18
C ARG A 31 9.73 6.49 -1.15
N TRP A 32 9.48 5.45 -1.95
CA TRP A 32 8.18 4.78 -1.95
C TRP A 32 7.90 4.08 -0.62
N ILE A 33 8.88 3.41 0.00
CA ILE A 33 8.71 2.77 1.32
C ILE A 33 8.31 3.81 2.38
N GLU A 34 9.00 4.95 2.41
CA GLU A 34 8.70 6.04 3.35
C GLU A 34 7.31 6.62 3.12
N PHE A 35 6.95 6.84 1.85
CA PHE A 35 5.61 7.27 1.47
C PHE A 35 4.53 6.25 1.87
N ASP A 36 4.73 4.97 1.57
CA ASP A 36 3.81 3.88 1.88
C ASP A 36 3.58 3.77 3.39
N GLN A 37 4.63 3.90 4.19
CA GLN A 37 4.51 3.93 5.64
C GLN A 37 3.66 5.10 6.12
N GLN A 38 3.94 6.33 5.66
CA GLN A 38 3.16 7.51 6.03
C GLN A 38 1.71 7.41 5.55
N PHE A 39 1.50 6.89 4.34
CA PHE A 39 0.18 6.68 3.76
C PHE A 39 -0.63 5.69 4.60
N LEU A 40 -0.05 4.54 4.95
CA LEU A 40 -0.72 3.54 5.77
C LEU A 40 -1.08 4.08 7.16
N GLU A 41 -0.20 4.88 7.78
CA GLU A 41 -0.44 5.47 9.10
C GLU A 41 -1.54 6.52 9.08
N GLN A 42 -1.56 7.39 8.06
CA GLN A 42 -2.48 8.54 8.04
C GLN A 42 -3.81 8.22 7.32
N CYS A 43 -3.78 7.36 6.31
CA CYS A 43 -4.89 7.12 5.39
C CYS A 43 -5.62 5.79 5.65
N VAL A 44 -5.07 4.90 6.48
CA VAL A 44 -5.70 3.62 6.82
C VAL A 44 -5.91 3.55 8.33
N MET A 45 -7.17 3.34 8.74
CA MET A 45 -7.53 3.23 10.15
C MET A 45 -8.19 1.89 10.44
N GLY A 46 -8.03 1.38 11.65
CA GLY A 46 -8.84 0.28 12.16
C GLY A 46 -10.22 0.79 12.56
N GLY A 47 -11.27 0.31 11.89
CA GLY A 47 -12.67 0.50 12.26
C GLY A 47 -13.30 -0.76 12.85
N GLY A 48 -14.52 -0.65 13.37
CA GLY A 48 -15.22 -1.78 14.01
C GLY A 48 -15.49 -3.00 13.11
N GLN A 49 -15.35 -2.87 11.79
CA GLN A 49 -15.54 -3.94 10.81
C GLN A 49 -14.30 -4.22 9.93
N GLY A 50 -13.13 -3.66 10.26
CA GLY A 50 -11.90 -3.84 9.49
C GLY A 50 -11.23 -2.53 9.11
N LEU A 51 -10.54 -2.50 7.96
CA LEU A 51 -9.80 -1.32 7.53
C LEU A 51 -10.75 -0.28 6.91
N VAL A 52 -10.57 0.98 7.31
CA VAL A 52 -11.33 2.13 6.81
C VAL A 52 -10.37 3.12 6.17
N PHE A 53 -10.78 3.67 5.03
CA PHE A 53 -10.04 4.72 4.35
C PHE A 53 -10.30 6.09 4.99
N ASN A 54 -9.25 6.73 5.50
CA ASN A 54 -9.29 8.08 6.04
C ASN A 54 -8.98 9.11 4.95
N ARG A 55 -10.01 9.70 4.35
CA ARG A 55 -9.83 10.74 3.32
C ARG A 55 -9.13 11.99 3.85
N GLU A 56 -9.34 12.35 5.11
CA GLU A 56 -8.68 13.51 5.71
C GLU A 56 -7.17 13.30 5.81
N GLY A 57 -6.73 12.06 6.05
CA GLY A 57 -5.31 11.69 6.02
C GLY A 57 -4.65 11.94 4.66
N VAL A 58 -5.36 11.66 3.56
CA VAL A 58 -4.86 11.94 2.20
C VAL A 58 -4.71 13.45 1.97
N ILE A 59 -5.63 14.26 2.50
CA ILE A 59 -5.57 15.72 2.41
C ILE A 59 -4.43 16.26 3.30
N ALA A 60 -4.25 15.69 4.49
CA ALA A 60 -3.21 16.06 5.44
C ALA A 60 -1.79 15.73 4.96
N LEU A 61 -1.64 14.71 4.09
CA LEU A 61 -0.40 14.43 3.36
C LEU A 61 0.02 15.57 2.42
N GLY A 62 -0.76 16.67 2.33
CA GLY A 62 -0.37 17.99 1.85
C GLY A 62 -0.28 18.13 0.34
N THR A 63 0.33 17.14 -0.30
CA THR A 63 0.43 16.93 -1.74
C THR A 63 0.88 15.49 -1.90
N VAL A 64 -0.06 14.57 -1.99
CA VAL A 64 0.32 13.19 -2.24
C VAL A 64 1.06 13.14 -3.58
N ASP A 65 2.30 12.65 -3.56
CA ASP A 65 3.08 12.42 -4.78
C ASP A 65 2.30 11.38 -5.62
N GLU A 66 1.64 11.86 -6.66
CA GLU A 66 0.74 11.07 -7.50
C GLU A 66 1.48 9.86 -8.11
N ASP A 67 2.77 10.03 -8.40
CA ASP A 67 3.61 8.96 -8.94
C ASP A 67 3.87 7.88 -7.89
N LEU A 68 4.14 8.26 -6.63
CA LEU A 68 4.29 7.30 -5.53
C LEU A 68 2.97 6.60 -5.20
N LEU A 69 1.83 7.28 -5.29
CA LEU A 69 0.50 6.64 -5.20
C LEU A 69 0.30 5.62 -6.32
N ARG A 70 0.55 6.01 -7.57
CA ARG A 70 0.43 5.13 -8.73
C ARG A 70 1.35 3.92 -8.60
N LEU A 71 2.55 4.09 -8.05
CA LEU A 71 3.44 2.98 -7.70
C LEU A 71 2.84 2.08 -6.62
N GLY A 72 2.29 2.64 -5.55
CA GLY A 72 1.56 1.89 -4.52
C GLY A 72 0.44 1.03 -5.11
N ILE A 73 -0.40 1.59 -5.99
CA ILE A 73 -1.45 0.84 -6.70
C ILE A 73 -0.85 -0.34 -7.49
N LYS A 74 0.24 -0.12 -8.23
CA LYS A 74 0.90 -1.18 -9.01
C LYS A 74 1.43 -2.28 -8.11
N ILE A 75 2.12 -1.91 -7.03
CA ILE A 75 2.73 -2.84 -6.08
C ILE A 75 1.68 -3.67 -5.36
N TYR A 76 0.66 -3.06 -4.74
CA TYR A 76 -0.36 -3.82 -4.03
C TYR A 76 -1.22 -4.69 -4.96
N ASN A 77 -1.47 -4.29 -6.20
CA ASN A 77 -2.11 -5.16 -7.18
C ASN A 77 -1.23 -6.37 -7.57
N ALA A 78 0.07 -6.16 -7.75
CA ALA A 78 1.01 -7.25 -8.03
C ALA A 78 1.18 -8.18 -6.82
N ALA A 79 1.35 -7.64 -5.61
CA ALA A 79 1.37 -8.38 -4.36
C ALA A 79 0.09 -9.16 -4.11
N SER A 80 -1.07 -8.58 -4.43
CA SER A 80 -2.36 -9.27 -4.37
C SER A 80 -2.39 -10.49 -5.30
N ARG A 81 -1.93 -10.35 -6.56
CA ARG A 81 -1.84 -11.48 -7.49
C ARG A 81 -0.88 -12.57 -7.00
N GLU A 82 0.24 -12.18 -6.43
CA GLU A 82 1.21 -13.12 -5.88
C GLU A 82 0.66 -13.86 -4.66
N ALA A 83 -0.02 -13.16 -3.76
CA ALA A 83 -0.71 -13.78 -2.64
C ALA A 83 -1.77 -14.81 -3.08
N VAL A 84 -2.51 -14.57 -4.18
CA VAL A 84 -3.42 -15.57 -4.76
C VAL A 84 -2.66 -16.81 -5.23
N ARG A 85 -1.55 -16.62 -5.96
CA ARG A 85 -0.73 -17.72 -6.48
C ARG A 85 -0.19 -18.60 -5.35
N GLN A 86 0.25 -17.97 -4.26
CA GLN A 86 0.75 -18.65 -3.07
C GLN A 86 -0.36 -19.18 -2.14
N ARG A 87 -1.65 -19.00 -2.49
CA ARG A 87 -2.81 -19.37 -1.66
C ARG A 87 -2.79 -18.74 -0.25
N SER A 88 -2.24 -17.54 -0.14
CA SER A 88 -2.17 -16.80 1.13
C SER A 88 -3.55 -16.29 1.54
N THR A 89 -3.88 -16.48 2.81
CA THR A 89 -5.12 -15.97 3.42
C THR A 89 -5.16 -14.44 3.51
N ARG A 90 -4.01 -13.78 3.36
CA ARG A 90 -3.85 -12.31 3.41
C ARG A 90 -4.20 -11.60 2.10
N TYR A 91 -4.53 -12.33 1.03
CA TYR A 91 -4.96 -11.77 -0.27
C TYR A 91 -6.00 -10.66 -0.14
N ARG A 92 -7.05 -10.87 0.69
CA ARG A 92 -8.15 -9.91 0.86
C ARG A 92 -7.66 -8.56 1.37
N VAL A 93 -6.68 -8.56 2.28
CA VAL A 93 -6.11 -7.33 2.82
C VAL A 93 -5.30 -6.60 1.74
N LEU A 94 -4.44 -7.30 1.00
CA LEU A 94 -3.65 -6.69 -0.06
C LEU A 94 -4.53 -6.11 -1.18
N ASN A 95 -5.59 -6.81 -1.56
CA ASN A 95 -6.59 -6.29 -2.49
C ASN A 95 -7.28 -5.03 -1.95
N LEU A 96 -7.64 -5.01 -0.66
CA LEU A 96 -8.24 -3.84 -0.03
C LEU A 96 -7.27 -2.64 -0.02
N LEU A 97 -6.00 -2.84 0.31
CA LEU A 97 -4.99 -1.79 0.25
C LEU A 97 -4.83 -1.23 -1.17
N ALA A 98 -4.80 -2.09 -2.20
CA ALA A 98 -4.78 -1.65 -3.60
C ALA A 98 -5.99 -0.78 -3.95
N MET A 99 -7.19 -1.14 -3.50
CA MET A 99 -8.40 -0.33 -3.69
C MET A 99 -8.31 1.01 -2.96
N ILE A 100 -7.78 1.02 -1.73
CA ILE A 100 -7.61 2.25 -0.94
C ILE A 100 -6.66 3.22 -1.66
N HIS A 101 -5.51 2.75 -2.16
CA HIS A 101 -4.63 3.58 -2.97
C HIS A 101 -5.31 4.12 -4.22
N HIS A 102 -6.14 3.31 -4.89
CA HIS A 102 -6.89 3.75 -6.06
C HIS A 102 -7.94 4.81 -5.73
N MET A 103 -8.61 4.70 -4.58
CA MET A 103 -9.54 5.73 -4.09
C MET A 103 -8.81 7.02 -3.74
N ALA A 104 -7.63 6.94 -3.11
CA ALA A 104 -6.81 8.10 -2.79
C ALA A 104 -6.39 8.86 -4.06
N LEU A 105 -5.97 8.15 -5.11
CA LEU A 105 -5.62 8.75 -6.39
C LEU A 105 -6.79 9.56 -6.99
N ARG A 106 -8.01 9.01 -6.95
CA ARG A 106 -9.22 9.71 -7.41
C ARG A 106 -9.59 10.90 -6.55
N ALA A 107 -9.26 10.89 -5.27
CA ALA A 107 -9.54 12.00 -4.35
C ALA A 107 -8.60 13.19 -4.56
N CYS A 108 -7.48 13.00 -5.27
CA CYS A 108 -6.50 14.04 -5.60
C CYS A 108 -6.79 14.75 -6.95
N GLN A 109 -7.79 14.29 -7.72
CA GLN A 109 -8.24 14.88 -8.99
C GLN A 109 -9.40 15.86 -8.75
#